data_AF-A0A7S2PM53-F1
#
_entry.id   AF-A0A7S2PM53-F1
#
_cell.length_a   1.000
_cell.length_b   1.000
_cell.length_c   1.000
_cell.angle_alpha   90.00
_cell.angle_beta   90.00
_cell.angle_gamma   90.00
#
_symmetry.space_group_name_H-M   'P 1'
#
loop_
_entity.id
_entity.type
_entity.pdbx_description
1 polymer ?
#
loop_
_entity_poly.entity_id
_entity_poly.type
_entity_poly.pdbx_seq_one_letter_code
_entity_poly.pdbx_strand_id
1 'polypeptide(L)'
;VRLAEGDVVPADCVVISLGMEHVDASSIVGDDEEDVGNATSAEANNGIIESLTELTVDSHYITGETKPKHLPCRANQTVQPALLYYGSRVLEGACIALVTGCGERTILAKLIKEGRWPPKGDLSGEVEEIGRMNMDESMNDDYDSSGIALVQRY
;
A
#
# COMPACT_ATOMS: atom_id res chain seq x y z
N VAL A 1 6.19 -4.26 -3.15
CA VAL A 1 5.55 -5.02 -4.24
C VAL A 1 4.91 -4.05 -5.23
N ARG A 2 4.80 -4.45 -6.49
CA ARG A 2 4.03 -3.72 -7.51
C ARG A 2 2.79 -4.54 -7.80
N LEU A 3 1.63 -3.88 -7.83
CA LEU A 3 0.33 -4.52 -8.06
C LEU A 3 -0.38 -3.77 -9.18
N ALA A 4 -1.06 -4.50 -10.05
CA ALA A 4 -1.88 -3.97 -11.13
C ALA A 4 -3.26 -4.63 -11.15
N GLU A 5 -4.15 -4.11 -11.99
CA GLU A 5 -5.47 -4.67 -12.23
C GLU A 5 -5.43 -6.20 -12.45
N GLY A 6 -6.29 -6.91 -11.73
CA GLY A 6 -6.41 -8.36 -11.79
C GLY A 6 -5.49 -9.11 -10.81
N ASP A 7 -4.50 -8.46 -10.23
CA ASP A 7 -3.58 -9.07 -9.26
C ASP A 7 -4.28 -9.42 -7.95
N VAL A 8 -3.81 -10.52 -7.35
CA VAL A 8 -4.12 -10.88 -5.96
C VAL A 8 -2.99 -10.37 -5.08
N VAL A 9 -3.35 -9.67 -4.02
CA VAL A 9 -2.41 -9.10 -3.04
C VAL A 9 -1.68 -10.24 -2.31
N PRO A 10 -0.34 -10.35 -2.42
CA PRO A 10 0.42 -11.53 -1.98
C PRO A 10 0.83 -11.50 -0.50
N ALA A 11 0.63 -10.38 0.18
CA ALA A 11 0.96 -10.17 1.59
C ALA A 11 0.17 -8.96 2.12
N ASP A 12 0.11 -8.73 3.42
CA ASP A 12 -0.42 -7.46 3.91
C ASP A 12 0.54 -6.34 3.55
N CYS A 13 0.02 -5.27 2.94
CA CYS A 13 0.83 -4.19 2.39
C CYS A 13 0.24 -2.82 2.70
N VAL A 14 1.07 -1.79 2.79
CA VAL A 14 0.65 -0.38 2.80
C VAL A 14 1.01 0.27 1.48
N VAL A 15 0.03 0.87 0.81
CA VAL A 15 0.24 1.61 -0.44
C VAL A 15 1.09 2.85 -0.16
N ILE A 16 2.16 3.03 -0.94
CA ILE A 16 3.07 4.17 -0.84
C ILE A 16 3.05 5.07 -2.08
N SER A 17 2.61 4.54 -3.22
CA SER A 17 2.49 5.28 -4.49
C SER A 17 1.44 4.61 -5.38
N LEU A 18 0.68 5.42 -6.11
CA LEU A 18 -0.24 4.98 -7.16
C LEU A 18 0.45 5.13 -8.52
N GLY A 19 0.01 4.34 -9.49
CA GLY A 19 0.67 4.22 -10.79
C GLY A 19 1.86 3.26 -10.77
N MET A 20 2.50 3.13 -11.93
CA MET A 20 3.73 2.33 -12.11
C MET A 20 4.95 3.20 -12.43
N GLU A 21 4.72 4.47 -12.72
CA GLU A 21 5.70 5.51 -12.85
C GLU A 21 6.30 5.83 -11.48
N HIS A 22 7.63 5.82 -11.40
CA HIS A 22 8.31 6.39 -10.23
C HIS A 22 8.27 7.90 -10.41
N VAL A 23 7.95 8.63 -9.34
CA VAL A 23 8.23 10.06 -9.27
C VAL A 23 9.75 10.19 -9.32
N ASP A 24 10.30 10.48 -10.50
CA ASP A 24 11.70 10.86 -10.58
C ASP A 24 11.88 12.09 -9.69
N ALA A 25 12.76 11.98 -8.69
CA ALA A 25 13.06 13.05 -7.74
C ALA A 25 13.59 14.34 -8.41
N SER A 26 13.85 14.30 -9.73
CA SER A 26 14.18 15.46 -10.56
C SER A 26 12.96 16.27 -11.02
N SER A 27 11.73 15.81 -10.79
CA SER A 27 10.50 16.54 -11.15
C SER A 27 9.94 17.40 -10.02
N ILE A 28 10.72 17.64 -8.96
CA ILE A 28 10.42 18.72 -8.02
C ILE A 28 10.55 20.01 -8.83
N VAL A 29 9.40 20.58 -9.17
CA VAL A 29 9.25 21.90 -9.78
C VAL A 29 10.04 22.87 -8.90
N GLY A 30 11.21 23.28 -9.38
CA GLY A 30 11.86 24.47 -8.86
C GLY A 30 10.96 25.64 -9.23
N ASP A 31 10.56 26.43 -8.24
CA ASP A 31 9.94 27.75 -8.42
C ASP A 31 10.96 28.74 -9.04
N ASP A 32 11.57 28.37 -10.17
CA ASP A 32 12.32 29.29 -11.00
C ASP A 32 11.54 29.43 -12.30
N GLU A 33 10.75 30.50 -12.36
CA GLU A 33 10.26 31.05 -13.62
C GLU A 33 11.46 31.26 -14.54
N GLU A 34 11.62 30.47 -15.61
CA GLU A 34 12.04 30.90 -16.96
C GLU A 34 11.78 29.79 -18.01
N ASP A 35 10.76 30.02 -18.83
CA ASP A 35 10.65 29.79 -20.27
C ASP A 35 11.56 28.74 -20.97
N VAL A 36 11.02 27.55 -21.33
CA VAL A 36 11.37 26.82 -22.58
C VAL A 36 10.19 25.96 -23.05
N GLY A 37 9.77 26.15 -24.30
CA GLY A 37 8.62 25.48 -24.90
C GLY A 37 8.78 24.04 -25.39
N ASN A 38 7.68 23.59 -25.98
CA ASN A 38 7.55 22.52 -26.99
C ASN A 38 7.55 21.06 -26.51
N ALA A 39 6.36 20.54 -26.19
CA ALA A 39 5.91 19.24 -26.70
C ALA A 39 4.37 19.16 -26.75
N THR A 40 3.87 19.17 -27.99
CA THR A 40 2.50 18.92 -28.43
C THR A 40 2.02 17.51 -28.10
N SER A 41 0.96 17.36 -27.29
CA SER A 41 -0.08 16.30 -27.40
C SER A 41 -1.06 16.38 -26.22
N ALA A 42 -1.94 17.38 -26.22
CA ALA A 42 -2.85 17.66 -25.11
C ALA A 42 -4.29 17.10 -25.27
N GLU A 43 -4.60 16.30 -26.30
CA GLU A 43 -6.01 15.99 -26.61
C GLU A 43 -6.36 14.50 -26.72
N ALA A 44 -5.51 13.57 -26.26
CA ALA A 44 -5.83 12.14 -26.20
C ALA A 44 -5.56 11.44 -24.86
N ASN A 45 -4.97 12.14 -23.88
CA ASN A 45 -4.43 11.49 -22.66
C ASN A 45 -5.27 11.70 -21.38
N ASN A 46 -6.36 12.48 -21.43
CA ASN A 46 -7.11 12.80 -20.21
C ASN A 46 -7.77 11.58 -19.56
N GLY A 47 -8.19 10.57 -20.33
CA GLY A 47 -8.78 9.34 -19.77
C GLY A 47 -7.75 8.32 -19.27
N ILE A 48 -6.50 8.38 -19.73
CA ILE A 48 -5.43 7.45 -19.31
C ILE A 48 -4.76 7.96 -18.03
N ILE A 49 -4.64 9.29 -17.89
CA ILE A 49 -4.09 9.90 -16.67
C ILE A 49 -5.05 9.70 -15.49
N GLU A 50 -6.37 9.75 -15.73
CA GLU A 50 -7.38 9.54 -14.68
C GLU A 50 -7.33 8.11 -14.11
N SER A 51 -7.15 7.08 -14.95
CA SER A 51 -7.04 5.69 -14.47
C SER A 51 -5.72 5.35 -13.77
N LEU A 52 -4.66 6.15 -13.97
CA LEU A 52 -3.38 6.01 -13.25
C LEU A 52 -3.44 6.64 -11.86
N THR A 53 -4.41 7.52 -11.62
CA THR A 53 -4.56 8.26 -10.36
C THR A 53 -5.49 7.59 -9.35
N GLU A 54 -6.08 6.44 -9.68
CA GLU A 54 -7.02 5.77 -8.78
C GLU A 54 -6.67 4.29 -8.63
N LEU A 55 -6.95 3.75 -7.44
CA LEU A 55 -6.79 2.33 -7.15
C LEU A 55 -8.06 1.82 -6.47
N THR A 56 -8.65 0.78 -7.06
CA THR A 56 -9.82 0.11 -6.49
C THR A 56 -9.45 -1.31 -6.10
N VAL A 57 -9.70 -1.67 -4.84
CA VAL A 57 -9.35 -2.99 -4.28
C VAL A 57 -10.56 -3.64 -3.64
N ASP A 58 -10.85 -4.87 -4.04
CA ASP A 58 -11.83 -5.72 -3.40
C ASP A 58 -11.19 -6.51 -2.25
N SER A 59 -11.72 -6.32 -1.05
CA SER A 59 -11.31 -7.04 0.16
C SER A 59 -12.41 -7.91 0.74
N HIS A 60 -13.51 -8.13 0.00
CA HIS A 60 -14.71 -8.83 0.45
C HIS A 60 -14.41 -10.20 1.10
N TYR A 61 -13.52 -10.98 0.51
CA TYR A 61 -13.17 -12.32 1.02
C TYR A 61 -12.40 -12.31 2.34
N ILE A 62 -11.88 -11.14 2.75
CA ILE A 62 -11.07 -10.98 3.95
C ILE A 62 -11.86 -10.22 5.03
N THR A 63 -12.40 -9.05 4.67
CA THR A 63 -13.09 -8.15 5.61
C THR A 63 -14.61 -8.38 5.64
N GLY A 64 -15.19 -9.03 4.63
CA GLY A 64 -16.65 -9.14 4.50
C GLY A 64 -17.33 -7.85 4.02
N GLU A 65 -16.56 -6.79 3.75
CA GLU A 65 -17.08 -5.56 3.16
C GLU A 65 -17.71 -5.84 1.80
N THR A 66 -18.86 -5.24 1.53
CA THR A 66 -19.57 -5.43 0.24
C THR A 66 -19.14 -4.43 -0.82
N LYS A 67 -18.46 -3.35 -0.41
CA LYS A 67 -18.02 -2.29 -1.30
C LYS A 67 -16.50 -2.36 -1.46
N PRO A 68 -15.99 -2.35 -2.70
CA PRO A 68 -14.56 -2.19 -2.93
C PRO A 68 -14.04 -0.89 -2.32
N LYS A 69 -12.79 -0.93 -1.86
CA LYS A 69 -12.08 0.22 -1.32
C LYS A 69 -11.51 1.04 -2.48
N HIS A 70 -11.90 2.31 -2.54
CA HIS A 70 -11.39 3.27 -3.52
C HIS A 70 -10.33 4.16 -2.87
N LEU A 71 -9.19 4.29 -3.55
CA LEU A 71 -8.03 5.05 -3.08
C LEU A 71 -7.71 6.12 -4.13
N PRO A 72 -8.11 7.38 -3.90
CA PRO A 72 -7.82 8.47 -4.81
C PRO A 72 -6.40 8.98 -4.63
N CYS A 73 -5.71 9.32 -5.73
CA CYS A 73 -4.48 10.10 -5.70
C CYS A 73 -4.82 11.55 -5.32
N ARG A 74 -4.07 12.12 -4.38
CA ARG A 74 -4.17 13.55 -4.10
C ARG A 74 -3.32 14.32 -5.11
N ALA A 75 -3.72 15.56 -5.43
CA ALA A 75 -3.08 16.41 -6.44
C ALA A 75 -1.56 16.64 -6.23
N ASN A 76 -1.03 16.37 -5.04
CA ASN A 76 0.39 16.44 -4.72
C ASN A 76 1.14 15.10 -4.91
N GLN A 77 0.53 14.13 -5.61
CA GLN A 77 1.05 12.76 -5.80
C GLN A 77 1.29 11.99 -4.48
N THR A 78 0.83 12.53 -3.35
CA THR A 78 0.87 11.80 -2.08
C THR A 78 -0.35 10.91 -1.96
N VAL A 79 -0.12 9.63 -1.65
CA VAL A 79 -1.19 8.68 -1.41
C VAL A 79 -1.44 8.65 0.09
N GLN A 80 -2.70 8.71 0.49
CA GLN A 80 -3.03 8.43 1.88
C GLN A 80 -2.66 6.96 2.17
N PRO A 81 -1.87 6.68 3.22
CA PRO A 81 -1.47 5.32 3.52
C PRO A 81 -2.69 4.42 3.64
N ALA A 82 -2.74 3.39 2.81
CA ALA A 82 -3.87 2.47 2.74
C ALA A 82 -3.39 1.05 2.87
N LEU A 83 -3.97 0.32 3.82
CA LEU A 83 -3.69 -1.09 4.04
C LEU A 83 -4.43 -1.94 3.01
N LEU A 84 -3.69 -2.85 2.37
CA LEU A 84 -4.14 -3.92 1.50
C LEU A 84 -3.91 -5.25 2.21
N TYR A 85 -4.85 -6.17 2.13
CA TYR A 85 -4.79 -7.45 2.85
C TYR A 85 -4.35 -8.58 1.93
N TYR A 86 -3.61 -9.54 2.46
CA TYR A 86 -3.32 -10.79 1.77
C TYR A 86 -4.62 -11.45 1.28
N GLY A 87 -4.69 -11.73 -0.02
CA GLY A 87 -5.86 -12.33 -0.67
C GLY A 87 -6.90 -11.33 -1.23
N SER A 88 -6.76 -10.03 -0.94
CA SER A 88 -7.53 -8.99 -1.64
C SER A 88 -7.19 -8.95 -3.14
N ARG A 89 -8.11 -8.44 -3.97
CA ARG A 89 -7.93 -8.36 -5.42
C ARG A 89 -7.94 -6.91 -5.88
N VAL A 90 -6.98 -6.53 -6.70
CA VAL A 90 -6.98 -5.22 -7.37
C VAL A 90 -7.98 -5.28 -8.53
N LEU A 91 -9.02 -4.44 -8.46
CA LEU A 91 -10.05 -4.37 -9.47
C LEU A 91 -9.72 -3.36 -10.57
N GLU A 92 -9.01 -2.29 -10.23
CA GLU A 92 -8.67 -1.22 -11.16
C GLU A 92 -7.43 -0.47 -10.63
N GLY A 93 -6.61 0.02 -11.57
CA GLY A 93 -5.42 0.83 -11.28
C GLY A 93 -4.16 0.01 -11.03
N ALA A 94 -3.11 0.72 -10.62
CA ALA A 94 -1.83 0.13 -10.27
C ALA A 94 -1.22 0.87 -9.09
N CYS A 95 -0.38 0.17 -8.32
CA CYS A 95 0.29 0.77 -7.18
C CYS A 95 1.61 0.11 -6.82
N ILE A 96 2.39 0.85 -6.05
CA ILE A 96 3.55 0.37 -5.32
C ILE A 96 3.17 0.35 -3.83
N ALA A 97 3.38 -0.81 -3.21
CA ALA A 97 3.06 -1.01 -1.80
C ALA A 97 4.23 -1.63 -1.03
N LEU A 98 4.38 -1.25 0.23
CA LEU A 98 5.36 -1.81 1.16
C LEU A 98 4.73 -2.97 1.91
N VAL A 99 5.42 -4.11 1.98
CA VAL A 99 4.93 -5.29 2.70
C VAL A 99 5.07 -5.06 4.20
N THR A 100 3.98 -5.23 4.94
CA THR A 100 3.92 -5.06 6.40
C THR A 100 3.70 -6.37 7.15
N GLY A 101 3.17 -7.41 6.49
CA GLY A 101 2.94 -8.71 7.13
C GLY A 101 2.93 -9.87 6.13
N CYS A 102 3.63 -10.96 6.48
CA CYS A 102 3.70 -12.19 5.69
C CYS A 102 3.36 -13.43 6.53
N GLY A 103 2.88 -14.48 5.87
CA GLY A 103 2.60 -15.77 6.49
C GLY A 103 1.63 -15.65 7.66
N GLU A 104 2.03 -16.12 8.83
CA GLU A 104 1.17 -16.13 10.02
C GLU A 104 0.90 -14.75 10.64
N ARG A 105 1.65 -13.72 10.22
CA ARG A 105 1.46 -12.34 10.68
C ARG A 105 0.37 -11.61 9.89
N THR A 106 -0.08 -12.19 8.78
CA THR A 106 -1.15 -11.60 7.98
C THR A 106 -2.47 -11.53 8.74
N ILE A 107 -3.29 -10.51 8.46
CA ILE A 107 -4.65 -10.38 8.98
C ILE A 107 -5.45 -11.65 8.69
N LEU A 108 -5.35 -12.17 7.47
CA LEU A 108 -6.05 -13.39 7.09
C LEU A 108 -5.66 -14.58 7.99
N ALA A 109 -4.36 -14.78 8.25
CA ALA A 109 -3.91 -15.85 9.13
C ALA A 109 -4.44 -15.68 10.57
N LYS A 110 -4.53 -14.45 11.08
CA LYS A 110 -5.12 -14.17 12.40
C LYS A 110 -6.61 -14.49 12.43
N LEU A 111 -7.37 -14.04 11.43
CA LEU A 111 -8.80 -14.35 11.31
C LEU A 111 -9.08 -15.86 11.20
N ILE A 112 -8.20 -16.61 10.52
CA ILE A 112 -8.29 -18.08 10.47
C ILE A 112 -8.02 -18.69 11.85
N LYS A 113 -6.97 -18.26 12.54
CA LYS A 113 -6.62 -18.75 13.90
C LYS A 113 -7.77 -18.51 14.89
N GLU A 114 -8.49 -17.40 14.76
CA GLU A 114 -9.63 -17.04 15.60
C GLU A 114 -10.96 -17.70 15.17
N GLY A 115 -10.99 -18.46 14.07
CA GLY A 115 -12.20 -19.12 13.56
C GLY A 115 -13.23 -18.13 13.00
N ARG A 116 -12.77 -16.95 12.56
CA ARG A 116 -13.60 -15.84 12.07
C ARG A 116 -13.63 -15.74 10.54
N TRP A 117 -12.73 -16.46 9.87
CA TRP A 117 -12.72 -16.62 8.43
C TRP A 117 -13.47 -17.91 8.00
N PRO A 118 -14.33 -17.89 6.96
CA PRO A 118 -14.71 -16.73 6.17
C PRO A 118 -15.59 -15.75 6.97
N PRO A 119 -15.51 -14.44 6.68
CA PRO A 119 -16.28 -13.42 7.40
C PRO A 119 -17.79 -13.65 7.25
N LYS A 120 -18.51 -13.58 8.36
CA LYS A 120 -19.99 -13.72 8.40
C LYS A 120 -20.71 -12.36 8.32
N GLY A 121 -19.96 -11.27 8.34
CA GLY A 121 -20.41 -9.89 8.33
C GLY A 121 -19.23 -8.97 8.08
N ASP A 122 -19.46 -7.67 8.17
CA ASP A 122 -18.42 -6.66 7.97
C ASP A 122 -17.48 -6.59 9.19
N LEU A 123 -16.20 -6.92 8.97
CA LEU A 123 -15.11 -6.91 9.95
C LEU A 123 -14.12 -5.76 9.71
N SER A 124 -14.44 -4.80 8.82
CA SER A 124 -13.55 -3.69 8.44
C SER A 124 -12.93 -2.97 9.63
N GLY A 125 -13.76 -2.52 10.58
CA GLY A 125 -13.28 -1.78 11.75
C GLY A 125 -12.32 -2.59 12.64
N GLU A 126 -12.57 -3.88 12.79
CA GLU A 126 -11.74 -4.77 13.61
C GLU A 126 -10.43 -5.11 12.89
N VAL A 127 -10.50 -5.38 11.60
CA VAL A 127 -9.34 -5.66 10.77
C VAL A 127 -8.40 -4.45 10.69
N GLU A 128 -8.95 -3.24 10.62
CA GLU A 128 -8.18 -2.00 10.73
C GLU A 128 -7.50 -1.84 12.08
N GLU A 129 -8.16 -2.21 13.18
CA GLU A 129 -7.58 -2.17 14.52
C GLU A 129 -6.42 -3.16 14.68
N ILE A 130 -6.59 -4.40 14.23
CA ILE A 130 -5.53 -5.42 14.22
C ILE A 130 -4.34 -4.96 13.36
N GLY A 131 -4.63 -4.31 12.22
CA GLY A 131 -3.60 -3.72 11.35
C GLY A 131 -2.79 -2.63 12.04
N ARG A 132 -3.44 -1.77 12.84
CA ARG A 132 -2.76 -0.71 13.62
C ARG A 132 -1.86 -1.29 14.71
N MET A 133 -2.37 -2.26 15.50
CA MET A 133 -1.60 -2.87 16.60
C MET A 133 -0.33 -3.58 16.11
N ASN A 134 -0.40 -4.20 14.92
CA ASN A 134 0.75 -4.89 14.31
C ASN A 134 1.92 -3.98 13.96
N MET A 135 1.67 -2.70 13.61
CA MET A 135 2.75 -1.76 13.33
C MET A 135 3.48 -1.36 14.62
N ASP A 136 2.74 -1.15 15.70
CA ASP A 136 3.30 -0.68 16.97
C ASP A 136 4.14 -1.75 17.68
N GLU A 137 3.74 -3.03 17.61
CA GLU A 137 4.52 -4.12 18.21
C GLU A 137 5.91 -4.28 17.57
N SER A 138 6.05 -4.01 16.26
CA SER A 138 7.33 -4.15 15.56
C SER A 138 8.39 -3.11 15.94
N MET A 139 8.00 -2.01 16.61
CA MET A 139 8.93 -0.96 17.04
C MET A 139 9.55 -1.20 18.43
N ASN A 140 9.04 -2.15 19.20
CA ASN A 140 9.47 -2.37 20.58
C ASN A 140 10.54 -3.47 20.75
N ASP A 141 10.92 -4.19 19.69
CA ASP A 141 11.81 -5.36 19.79
C ASP A 141 13.32 -5.06 19.62
N ASP A 142 13.74 -3.81 19.36
CA ASP A 142 15.14 -3.47 19.02
C ASP A 142 15.96 -2.76 20.12
N TYR A 143 15.51 -2.77 21.38
CA TYR A 143 16.27 -2.15 22.49
C TYR A 143 16.64 -3.10 23.64
N ASP A 144 16.95 -4.37 23.33
CA ASP A 144 17.63 -5.25 24.29
C ASP A 144 19.08 -5.56 23.88
N SER A 145 19.95 -4.61 24.26
CA SER A 145 21.23 -4.86 24.93
C SER A 145 21.97 -6.18 24.62
N SER A 146 22.65 -6.25 23.47
CA SER A 146 23.80 -7.16 23.32
C SER A 146 25.03 -6.39 22.81
N GLY A 147 25.91 -6.08 23.75
CA GLY A 147 27.14 -5.34 23.50
C GLY A 147 28.03 -6.00 22.44
N ILE A 148 28.36 -5.23 21.42
CA ILE A 148 29.40 -5.57 20.44
C ILE A 148 30.75 -5.46 21.17
N ALA A 149 31.30 -6.60 21.59
CA ALA A 149 32.68 -6.67 22.08
C ALA A 149 33.65 -6.68 20.88
N LEU A 150 34.33 -5.56 20.65
CA LEU A 150 35.48 -5.48 19.74
C LEU A 150 36.67 -6.24 20.35
N VAL A 151 36.92 -7.46 19.86
CA VAL A 151 38.14 -8.20 20.19
C VAL A 151 39.27 -7.73 19.28
N GLN A 152 40.10 -6.83 19.80
CA GLN A 152 41.35 -6.43 19.16
C GLN A 152 42.40 -7.53 19.41
N ARG A 153 42.78 -8.27 18.36
CA ARG A 153 43.92 -9.19 18.42
C ARG A 153 45.21 -8.40 18.21
N TYR A 154 46.16 -8.58 19.14
CA TYR A 154 47.55 -8.11 19.07
C TYR A 154 48.33 -8.80 17.96
#